data_AF-A0A2J7QWJ7-F1
#
_entry.id   AF-A0A2J7QWJ7-F1
#
_cell.length_a   1.000
_cell.length_b   1.000
_cell.length_c   1.000
_cell.angle_alpha   90.00
_cell.angle_beta   90.00
_cell.angle_gamma   90.00
#
_symmetry.space_group_name_H-M   'P 1'
#
loop_
_entity.id
_entity.type
_entity.pdbx_description
1 polymer ?
#
loop_
_entity_poly.entity_id
_entity_poly.type
_entity_poly.pdbx_seq_one_letter_code
_entity_poly.pdbx_strand_id
1 'polypeptide(L)'
;MQNFLDGARNIKGANHNDYAFVGFHDRFVEGEYLTVFGKPLSSTGFARWASLQQPDNAGGNENCGSIHRNGGLNDIPCPWKLPFFCEHKTW
;
A
#
# COMPACT_ATOMS: atom_id res chain seq x y z
N MET A 1 23.65 -9.93 -3.17
CA MET A 1 22.40 -10.47 -2.59
C MET A 1 21.49 -10.77 -3.75
N GLN A 2 21.09 -12.03 -3.94
CA GLN A 2 20.07 -12.35 -4.94
C GLN A 2 18.75 -11.73 -4.47
N ASN A 3 18.11 -10.94 -5.33
CA ASN A 3 16.76 -10.48 -5.07
C ASN A 3 15.86 -11.72 -5.14
N PHE A 4 15.30 -12.11 -4.00
CA PHE A 4 14.35 -13.24 -3.88
C PHE A 4 13.19 -13.16 -4.90
N LEU A 5 12.96 -11.98 -5.48
CA LEU A 5 11.87 -11.68 -6.39
C LEU A 5 12.24 -11.79 -7.89
N ASP A 6 13.51 -11.96 -8.26
CA ASP A 6 13.94 -11.99 -9.68
C ASP A 6 13.35 -13.16 -10.49
N GLY A 7 12.83 -14.19 -9.82
CA GLY A 7 12.11 -15.32 -10.43
C GLY A 7 10.62 -15.41 -10.07
N ALA A 8 10.08 -14.42 -9.34
CA ALA A 8 8.68 -14.44 -8.94
C ALA A 8 7.78 -14.23 -10.17
N ARG A 9 6.78 -15.10 -10.33
CA ARG A 9 5.80 -14.96 -11.42
C ARG A 9 4.90 -13.76 -11.16
N ASN A 10 4.56 -13.06 -12.24
CA ASN A 10 3.56 -12.00 -12.21
C ASN A 10 2.16 -12.56 -11.92
N ILE A 11 1.38 -11.81 -11.15
CA ILE A 11 -0.04 -12.05 -10.92
C ILE A 11 -0.78 -11.62 -12.18
N LYS A 12 -1.50 -12.57 -12.78
CA LYS A 12 -2.28 -12.31 -13.99
C LYS A 12 -3.44 -11.37 -13.69
N GLY A 13 -3.60 -10.33 -14.51
CA GLY A 13 -4.70 -9.38 -14.41
C GLY A 13 -4.52 -8.28 -13.35
N ALA A 14 -3.36 -8.21 -12.69
CA ALA A 14 -3.04 -7.11 -11.80
C ALA A 14 -2.66 -5.84 -12.59
N ASN A 15 -3.07 -4.67 -12.09
CA ASN A 15 -2.67 -3.37 -12.65
C ASN A 15 -1.17 -3.12 -12.52
N HIS A 16 -0.57 -3.60 -11.43
CA HIS A 16 0.86 -3.52 -11.17
C HIS A 16 1.31 -4.77 -10.42
N ASN A 17 2.56 -5.22 -10.62
CA ASN A 17 3.09 -6.41 -9.96
C ASN A 17 3.99 -6.09 -8.77
N ASP A 18 4.33 -4.82 -8.53
CA ASP A 18 5.23 -4.44 -7.44
C ASP A 18 4.52 -3.92 -6.19
N TYR A 19 3.19 -3.88 -6.20
CA TYR A 19 2.37 -3.39 -5.10
C TYR A 19 1.38 -4.44 -4.62
N ALA A 20 1.07 -4.41 -3.33
CA ALA A 20 -0.05 -5.11 -2.73
C ALA A 20 -0.80 -4.16 -1.78
N PHE A 21 -2.13 -4.21 -1.78
CA PHE A 21 -2.91 -3.44 -0.83
C PHE A 21 -2.62 -3.89 0.60
N VAL A 22 -2.53 -2.91 1.48
CA VAL A 22 -2.50 -3.07 2.93
C VAL A 22 -3.58 -2.16 3.53
N GLY A 23 -4.05 -2.48 4.73
CA GLY A 23 -5.29 -1.91 5.27
C GLY A 23 -5.19 -0.45 5.76
N PHE A 24 -4.83 0.51 4.90
CA PHE A 24 -4.94 1.94 5.16
C PHE A 24 -5.43 2.73 3.93
N HIS A 25 -5.95 3.93 4.14
CA HIS A 25 -6.50 4.82 3.11
C HIS A 25 -6.62 6.26 3.63
N ASP A 26 -6.85 7.23 2.76
CA ASP A 26 -7.15 8.63 3.10
C ASP A 26 -8.42 9.15 2.40
N ARG A 27 -9.28 8.22 1.94
CA ARG A 27 -10.59 8.47 1.29
C ARG A 27 -11.57 9.46 1.95
N PHE A 28 -11.34 9.88 3.19
CA PHE A 28 -12.21 10.83 3.89
C PHE A 28 -11.66 12.25 3.86
N VAL A 29 -10.35 12.40 4.06
CA VAL A 29 -9.63 13.66 4.07
C VAL A 29 -8.27 13.39 3.44
N GLU A 30 -8.01 14.02 2.30
CA GLU A 30 -6.75 13.90 1.56
C GLU A 30 -5.55 14.17 2.47
N GLY A 31 -4.58 13.24 2.47
CA GLY A 31 -3.38 13.32 3.31
C GLY A 31 -3.58 12.87 4.77
N GLU A 32 -4.81 12.59 5.22
CA GLU A 32 -5.08 11.97 6.52
C GLU A 32 -5.28 10.45 6.38
N TYR A 33 -4.18 9.71 6.52
CA TYR A 33 -4.19 8.27 6.40
C TYR A 33 -4.73 7.58 7.67
N LEU A 34 -5.79 6.81 7.49
CA LEU A 34 -6.40 5.94 8.48
C LEU A 34 -6.24 4.48 8.09
N THR A 35 -6.06 3.61 9.08
CA THR A 35 -6.23 2.17 8.89
C THR A 35 -7.69 1.84 8.61
N VAL A 36 -7.96 0.65 8.09
CA VAL A 36 -9.33 0.11 7.95
C VAL A 36 -10.08 -0.05 9.27
N PHE A 37 -9.40 0.12 10.41
CA PHE A 37 -9.99 0.15 11.75
C PHE A 37 -10.21 1.58 12.29
N GLY A 38 -10.02 2.60 11.44
CA GLY A 38 -10.22 4.02 11.80
C GLY A 38 -9.13 4.60 12.71
N LYS A 39 -7.94 3.98 12.77
CA LYS A 39 -6.80 4.51 13.54
C LYS A 39 -5.87 5.29 12.61
N PRO A 40 -5.27 6.42 13.03
CA PRO A 40 -4.24 7.07 12.24
C PRO A 40 -3.11 6.10 11.88
N LEU A 41 -2.68 6.06 10.62
CA LEU A 41 -1.58 5.20 10.18
C LEU A 41 -0.32 5.43 11.02
N SER A 42 -0.03 6.69 11.35
CA SER A 42 1.09 7.10 12.22
C SER A 42 1.05 6.47 13.62
N SER A 43 -0.13 6.05 14.10
CA SER A 43 -0.29 5.39 15.41
C SER A 43 0.02 3.89 15.40
N THR A 44 0.22 3.29 14.24
CA THR A 44 0.49 1.85 14.08
C THR A 44 1.94 1.45 14.37
N GLY A 45 2.84 2.43 14.51
CA GLY A 45 4.28 2.19 14.63
C GLY A 45 5.00 1.95 13.29
N PHE A 46 4.29 1.97 12.16
CA PHE A 46 4.88 1.84 10.83
C PHE A 46 4.38 2.91 9.88
N ALA A 47 5.28 3.79 9.43
CA ALA A 47 5.01 4.85 8.46
C ALA A 47 6.25 5.12 7.60
N ARG A 48 6.78 4.06 6.97
CA ARG A 48 7.94 4.17 6.07
C ARG A 48 7.48 4.15 4.62
N TRP A 49 7.51 5.30 3.96
CA TRP A 49 7.17 5.43 2.55
C TRP A 49 8.22 4.79 1.62
N ALA A 50 7.79 4.33 0.45
CA ALA A 50 8.62 3.63 -0.52
C ALA A 50 9.71 4.51 -1.14
N SER A 51 9.49 5.83 -1.18
CA SER A 51 10.43 6.85 -1.61
C SER A 51 10.17 8.17 -0.86
N LEU A 52 11.04 9.17 -1.07
CA LEU A 52 10.85 10.53 -0.54
C LEU A 52 9.72 11.31 -1.21
N GLN A 53 9.21 10.81 -2.34
CA GLN A 53 8.11 11.44 -3.07
C GLN A 53 6.76 10.96 -2.56
N GLN A 54 6.71 9.82 -1.86
CA GLN A 54 5.47 9.19 -1.44
C GLN A 54 5.04 9.65 -0.04
N PRO A 55 3.73 9.80 0.21
CA PRO A 55 2.64 9.68 -0.77
C PRO A 55 2.56 10.91 -1.69
N ASP A 56 2.24 10.72 -2.98
CA ASP A 56 2.24 11.81 -3.99
C ASP A 56 0.88 12.13 -4.62
N ASN A 57 -0.16 11.34 -4.32
CA ASN A 57 -1.48 11.45 -4.91
C ASN A 57 -1.43 11.63 -6.45
N ALA A 58 -0.69 10.76 -7.13
CA ALA A 58 -0.43 10.90 -8.56
C ALA A 58 -1.73 10.94 -9.37
N GLY A 59 -1.95 12.03 -10.10
CA GLY A 59 -3.18 12.23 -10.88
C GLY A 59 -4.42 12.54 -10.03
N GLY A 60 -4.26 12.83 -8.74
CA GLY A 60 -5.33 13.27 -7.84
C GLY A 60 -6.36 12.19 -7.50
N ASN A 61 -5.99 10.91 -7.58
CA ASN A 61 -6.92 9.80 -7.36
C ASN A 61 -6.32 8.60 -6.58
N GLU A 62 -5.22 8.77 -5.86
CA GLU A 62 -4.55 7.69 -5.14
C GLU A 62 -4.96 7.71 -3.67
N ASN A 63 -6.07 7.05 -3.36
CA ASN A 63 -6.71 7.17 -2.05
C ASN A 63 -6.64 5.87 -1.22
N CYS A 64 -5.91 4.86 -1.69
CA CYS A 64 -5.79 3.56 -1.02
C CYS A 64 -4.34 3.21 -0.77
N GLY A 65 -4.07 2.62 0.38
CA GLY A 65 -2.73 2.28 0.82
C GLY A 65 -2.21 0.96 0.29
N SER A 66 -0.93 0.93 -0.04
CA SER A 66 -0.22 -0.26 -0.49
C SER A 66 1.19 -0.35 0.05
N ILE A 67 1.79 -1.52 -0.12
CA ILE A 67 3.21 -1.77 0.13
C ILE A 67 3.90 -2.13 -1.18
N HIS A 68 5.04 -1.49 -1.44
CA HIS A 68 5.93 -1.77 -2.57
C HIS A 68 6.86 -2.95 -2.27
N ARG A 69 7.46 -3.57 -3.29
CA ARG A 69 8.44 -4.67 -3.15
C ARG A 69 9.64 -4.33 -2.26
N ASN A 70 10.00 -3.05 -2.13
CA ASN A 70 11.05 -2.60 -1.21
C ASN A 70 10.57 -2.51 0.26
N GLY A 71 9.33 -2.92 0.54
CA GLY A 71 8.68 -2.93 1.84
C GLY A 71 8.20 -1.57 2.34
N GLY A 72 8.26 -0.51 1.52
CA GLY A 72 7.77 0.81 1.88
C GLY A 72 6.33 1.04 1.41
N LEU A 73 5.65 2.00 2.03
CA LEU A 73 4.26 2.37 1.74
C LEU A 73 4.12 3.24 0.49
N ASN A 74 2.98 3.16 -0.17
CA ASN A 74 2.60 3.96 -1.34
C ASN A 74 1.08 4.17 -1.30
N ASP A 75 0.59 5.36 -1.60
CA ASP A 75 -0.80 5.57 -1.99
C ASP A 75 -0.98 5.15 -3.46
N ILE A 76 -2.13 4.59 -3.80
CA ILE A 76 -2.45 4.14 -5.17
C ILE A 76 -3.95 4.25 -5.44
N PRO A 77 -4.39 4.22 -6.72
CA PRO A 77 -5.80 4.28 -7.05
C PRO A 77 -6.55 3.06 -6.52
N CYS A 78 -7.56 3.31 -5.69
CA CYS A 78 -8.43 2.25 -5.14
C CYS A 78 -9.04 1.29 -6.19
N PRO A 79 -9.38 1.73 -7.43
CA PRO A 79 -9.94 0.82 -8.44
C PRO A 79 -8.94 -0.18 -9.02
N TRP A 80 -7.64 -0.06 -8.73
CA TRP A 80 -6.64 -1.01 -9.22
C TRP A 80 -6.89 -2.41 -8.66
N LYS A 81 -6.74 -3.41 -9.53
CA LYS A 81 -6.71 -4.82 -9.16
C LYS A 81 -5.28 -5.17 -8.77
N LEU A 82 -5.06 -5.43 -7.48
CA LEU A 82 -3.77 -5.83 -6.94
C LEU A 82 -3.95 -6.99 -5.95
N PRO A 83 -2.89 -7.77 -5.66
CA PRO A 83 -2.89 -8.60 -4.46
C PRO A 83 -3.12 -7.75 -3.20
N PHE A 84 -3.49 -8.40 -2.11
CA PHE A 84 -3.69 -7.76 -0.81
C PHE A 84 -3.27 -8.71 0.32
N PHE A 85 -2.89 -8.13 1.45
CA PHE A 85 -2.62 -8.87 2.67
C PHE A 85 -3.77 -8.71 3.66
N CYS A 86 -4.23 -9.82 4.23
CA CYS A 86 -5.14 -9.82 5.36
C CYS A 86 -4.35 -9.96 6.66
N GLU A 87 -4.80 -9.24 7.69
CA GLU A 87 -4.35 -9.43 9.06
C GLU A 87 -5.46 -10.09 9.86
N HIS A 88 -5.13 -11.11 10.65
CA HIS A 88 -6.05 -11.73 11.59
C HIS A 88 -5.43 -11.69 12.99
N LYS A 89 -6.14 -11.09 13.94
CA LYS A 89 -5.73 -11.12 15.35
C LYS A 89 -5.81 -12.54 15.85
N THR A 90 -4.72 -13.03 16.43
CA THR A 90 -4.69 -14.41 16.88
C THR A 90 -5.43 -14.61 18.20
N TRP A 91 -5.48 -13.61 19.10
CA TRP A 91 -6.23 -13.66 20.38
C TRP A 91 -6.54 -12.24 20.86
#